data_AF-A0A2A2RDL1-F1
#
_entry.id   AF-A0A2A2RDL1-F1
#
_cell.length_a   1.000
_cell.length_b   1.000
_cell.length_c   1.000
_cell.angle_alpha   90.00
_cell.angle_beta   90.00
_cell.angle_gamma   90.00
#
_symmetry.space_group_name_H-M   'P 1'
#
loop_
_entity.id
_entity.type
_entity.pdbx_description
1 polymer ?
#
loop_
_entity_poly.entity_id
_entity_poly.type
_entity_poly.pdbx_seq_one_letter_code
_entity_poly.pdbx_strand_id
1 'polypeptide(L)'
;MNTLHDANGQAMTAEIEEFLMYLATERGLSANYQLSVQRSLEGFCDWIQKNTPAKDWRSVEPQQITDFLVFRKRSGLMASSVRLEAVAVRIFFRFLASRHKWPENPAETLT
;
A
#
# COMPACT_ATOMS: atom_id res chain seq x y z
N MET A 1 -21.80 16.36 8.79
CA MET A 1 -21.31 16.69 7.43
C MET A 1 -19.85 16.28 7.35
N ASN A 2 -19.53 15.08 6.84
CA ASN A 2 -18.15 14.58 6.77
C ASN A 2 -17.89 13.85 5.43
N THR A 3 -18.30 14.45 4.32
CA THR A 3 -18.24 13.85 2.97
C THR A 3 -16.83 13.79 2.35
N LEU A 4 -15.80 14.36 3.00
CA LEU A 4 -14.42 14.36 2.47
C LEU A 4 -13.59 13.15 2.92
N HIS A 5 -13.90 12.55 4.07
CA HIS A 5 -13.18 11.34 4.56
C HIS A 5 -13.56 10.10 3.74
N ASP A 6 -14.83 10.00 3.35
CA ASP A 6 -15.36 8.83 2.64
C ASP A 6 -14.83 8.76 1.20
N ALA A 7 -14.70 9.91 0.52
CA ALA A 7 -14.20 9.98 -0.85
C ALA A 7 -12.72 9.59 -0.99
N ASN A 8 -11.88 10.00 -0.03
CA ASN A 8 -10.45 9.64 -0.04
C ASN A 8 -10.24 8.15 0.22
N GLY A 9 -10.98 7.58 1.19
CA GLY A 9 -10.94 6.14 1.46
C GLY A 9 -11.39 5.30 0.26
N GLN A 10 -12.46 5.72 -0.42
CA GLN A 10 -12.97 5.01 -1.60
C GLN A 10 -11.99 5.01 -2.78
N ALA A 11 -11.30 6.13 -3.04
CA ALA A 11 -10.27 6.19 -4.08
C ALA A 11 -9.14 5.20 -3.73
N MET A 12 -8.57 5.32 -2.52
CA MET A 12 -7.45 4.49 -2.10
C MET A 12 -7.73 2.99 -2.18
N THR A 13 -8.94 2.56 -1.83
CA THR A 13 -9.37 1.17 -1.99
C THR A 13 -9.48 0.75 -3.46
N ALA A 14 -10.00 1.61 -4.33
CA ALA A 14 -10.11 1.31 -5.77
C ALA A 14 -8.74 1.09 -6.43
N GLU A 15 -7.69 1.83 -6.05
CA GLU A 15 -6.35 1.59 -6.58
C GLU A 15 -5.73 0.26 -6.09
N ILE A 16 -6.06 -0.18 -4.86
CA ILE A 16 -5.69 -1.51 -4.38
C ILE A 16 -6.36 -2.59 -5.25
N GLU A 17 -7.65 -2.45 -5.53
CA GLU A 17 -8.41 -3.37 -6.38
C GLU A 17 -7.85 -3.41 -7.81
N GLU A 18 -7.51 -2.26 -8.39
CA GLU A 18 -6.88 -2.18 -9.72
C GLU A 18 -5.55 -2.94 -9.75
N PHE A 19 -4.73 -2.77 -8.70
CA PHE A 19 -3.46 -3.49 -8.59
C PHE A 19 -3.65 -5.01 -8.43
N LEU A 20 -4.64 -5.46 -7.64
CA LEU A 20 -4.93 -6.89 -7.49
C LEU A 20 -5.40 -7.50 -8.81
N MET A 21 -6.22 -6.78 -9.57
CA MET A 21 -6.63 -7.20 -10.91
C MET A 21 -5.41 -7.33 -11.83
N TYR A 22 -4.50 -6.34 -11.84
CA TYR A 22 -3.23 -6.41 -12.57
C TYR A 22 -2.39 -7.64 -12.19
N LEU A 23 -2.27 -7.96 -10.88
CA LEU A 23 -1.55 -9.16 -10.43
C LEU A 23 -2.21 -10.46 -10.91
N ALA A 24 -3.53 -10.50 -10.96
CA ALA A 24 -4.29 -11.66 -11.40
C ALA A 24 -4.20 -11.88 -12.92
N THR A 25 -4.34 -10.82 -13.71
CA THR A 25 -4.45 -10.91 -15.18
C THR A 25 -3.11 -10.90 -15.89
N GLU A 26 -2.15 -10.11 -15.42
CA GLU A 26 -0.89 -9.86 -16.14
C GLU A 26 0.30 -10.61 -15.55
N ARG A 27 0.27 -10.94 -14.26
CA ARG A 27 1.38 -11.59 -13.56
C ARG A 27 1.16 -13.07 -13.27
N GLY A 28 -0.09 -13.56 -13.38
CA GLY A 28 -0.44 -14.97 -13.17
C GLY A 28 -0.07 -15.51 -11.79
N LEU A 29 -0.04 -14.64 -10.76
CA LEU A 29 0.40 -15.03 -9.41
C LEU A 29 -0.68 -15.82 -8.67
N SER A 30 -0.26 -16.72 -7.78
CA SER A 30 -1.19 -17.58 -7.03
C SER A 30 -2.19 -16.78 -6.19
N ALA A 31 -3.38 -17.33 -5.98
CA ALA A 31 -4.42 -16.71 -5.15
C ALA A 31 -3.91 -16.41 -3.72
N ASN A 32 -3.07 -17.27 -3.15
CA ASN A 32 -2.47 -17.06 -1.83
C ASN A 32 -1.54 -15.83 -1.81
N TYR A 33 -0.79 -15.61 -2.89
CA TYR A 33 0.05 -14.42 -3.01
C TYR A 33 -0.81 -13.15 -3.12
N GLN A 34 -1.85 -13.18 -3.96
CA GLN A 34 -2.79 -12.07 -4.11
C GLN A 34 -3.45 -11.69 -2.77
N LEU A 35 -3.95 -12.69 -2.02
CA LEU A 35 -4.54 -12.48 -0.69
C LEU A 35 -3.52 -11.90 0.31
N SER A 36 -2.27 -12.36 0.26
CA SER A 36 -1.21 -11.81 1.11
C SER A 36 -0.93 -10.34 0.78
N VAL A 37 -0.87 -9.98 -0.50
CA VAL A 37 -0.68 -8.60 -0.96
C VAL A 37 -1.87 -7.73 -0.57
N GLN A 38 -3.10 -8.19 -0.83
CA GLN A 38 -4.34 -7.49 -0.45
C GLN A 38 -4.33 -7.12 1.04
N ARG A 39 -4.15 -8.11 1.93
CA ARG A 39 -4.11 -7.88 3.39
C ARG A 39 -3.02 -6.91 3.81
N SER A 40 -1.87 -6.94 3.13
CA SER A 40 -0.77 -6.01 3.41
C SER A 40 -1.14 -4.58 3.05
N LEU A 41 -1.75 -4.37 1.88
CA LEU A 41 -2.13 -3.04 1.38
C LEU A 41 -3.34 -2.46 2.12
N GLU A 42 -4.35 -3.28 2.42
CA GLU A 42 -5.48 -2.88 3.25
C GLU A 42 -5.00 -2.49 4.66
N GLY A 43 -4.14 -3.31 5.27
CA GLY A 43 -3.56 -3.00 6.59
C GLY A 43 -2.73 -1.70 6.58
N PHE A 44 -2.02 -1.43 5.49
CA PHE A 44 -1.28 -0.17 5.32
C PHE A 44 -2.21 1.03 5.14
N CYS A 45 -3.22 0.92 4.26
CA CYS A 45 -4.23 1.96 4.03
C CYS A 45 -4.92 2.36 5.33
N ASP A 46 -5.40 1.36 6.08
CA ASP A 46 -6.03 1.53 7.38
C ASP A 46 -5.13 2.25 8.37
N TRP A 47 -3.85 1.88 8.41
CA TRP A 47 -2.89 2.46 9.33
C TRP A 47 -2.60 3.93 8.99
N ILE A 48 -2.40 4.27 7.71
CA ILE A 48 -2.20 5.65 7.27
C ILE A 48 -3.41 6.50 7.59
N GLN A 49 -4.62 6.05 7.24
CA GLN A 49 -5.84 6.82 7.50
C GLN A 49 -6.08 7.08 8.99
N LYS A 50 -5.64 6.17 9.87
CA LYS A 50 -5.80 6.32 11.33
C LYS A 50 -4.70 7.14 12.00
N ASN A 51 -3.45 7.05 11.53
CA ASN A 51 -2.30 7.58 12.27
C ASN A 51 -1.67 8.81 11.59
N THR A 52 -1.74 8.89 10.26
CA THR A 52 -1.08 9.92 9.48
C THR A 52 -1.83 10.13 8.16
N PRO A 53 -3.01 10.79 8.20
CA PRO A 53 -3.94 10.77 7.07
C PRO A 53 -3.31 11.36 5.81
N ALA A 54 -3.18 10.52 4.78
CA ALA A 54 -2.83 10.93 3.43
C ALA A 54 -4.11 11.23 2.64
N LYS A 55 -4.05 12.22 1.75
CA LYS A 55 -5.19 12.55 0.87
C LYS A 55 -5.41 11.46 -0.16
N ASP A 56 -4.32 10.99 -0.74
CA ASP A 56 -4.25 9.97 -1.77
C ASP A 56 -2.89 9.25 -1.68
N TRP A 57 -2.71 8.18 -2.47
CA TRP A 57 -1.45 7.45 -2.50
C TRP A 57 -0.25 8.32 -2.89
N ARG A 58 -0.44 9.33 -3.76
CA ARG A 58 0.67 10.20 -4.19
C ARG A 58 1.19 11.09 -3.07
N SER A 59 0.31 11.47 -2.14
CA SER A 59 0.66 12.26 -0.96
C SER A 59 1.33 11.44 0.16
N VAL A 60 1.47 10.12 -0.01
CA VAL A 60 2.18 9.29 0.96
C VAL A 60 3.67 9.62 0.92
N GLU A 61 4.26 9.82 2.09
CA GLU A 61 5.67 10.09 2.28
C GLU A 61 6.45 8.81 2.62
N PRO A 62 7.74 8.69 2.22
CA PRO A 62 8.57 7.53 2.57
C PRO A 62 8.64 7.25 4.09
N GLN A 63 8.58 8.31 4.91
CA GLN A 63 8.59 8.18 6.36
C GLN A 63 7.34 7.45 6.86
N GLN A 64 6.15 7.72 6.30
CA GLN A 64 4.91 7.03 6.69
C GLN A 64 4.98 5.53 6.37
N ILE A 65 5.62 5.15 5.26
CA ILE A 65 5.86 3.73 4.94
C ILE A 65 6.80 3.10 5.97
N THR A 66 7.88 3.80 6.33
CA THR A 66 8.85 3.33 7.33
C THR A 66 8.19 3.16 8.70
N ASP A 67 7.40 4.14 9.14
CA ASP A 67 6.69 4.13 10.41
C ASP A 67 5.67 2.99 10.48
N PHE A 68 4.97 2.71 9.38
CA PHE A 68 4.11 1.54 9.27
C PHE A 68 4.88 0.23 9.49
N LEU A 69 6.02 0.03 8.82
CA LEU A 69 6.80 -1.20 8.97
C LEU A 69 7.37 -1.36 10.39
N VAL A 70 7.76 -0.25 11.03
CA VAL A 70 8.17 -0.23 12.45
C VAL A 70 7.00 -0.58 13.35
N PHE A 71 5.81 -0.04 13.10
CA PHE A 71 4.59 -0.38 13.82
C PHE A 71 4.29 -1.89 13.70
N ARG A 72 4.32 -2.45 12.49
CA ARG A 72 4.05 -3.89 12.25
C ARG A 72 5.03 -4.78 13.00
N LYS A 73 6.31 -4.43 12.99
CA LYS A 73 7.34 -5.13 13.78
C LYS A 73 7.05 -5.05 15.29
N ARG A 74 6.66 -3.86 15.80
CA ARG A 74 6.32 -3.65 17.21
C ARG A 74 5.03 -4.36 17.63
N SER A 75 4.09 -4.56 16.70
CA SER A 75 2.87 -5.34 16.91
C SER A 75 3.10 -6.86 16.96
N GLY A 76 4.36 -7.32 16.94
CA GLY A 76 4.72 -8.74 17.09
C GLY A 76 4.77 -9.51 15.77
N LEU A 77 4.68 -8.84 14.62
CA LEU A 77 4.82 -9.50 13.33
C LEU A 77 6.26 -9.99 13.12
N MET A 78 6.41 -11.23 12.66
CA MET A 78 7.74 -11.80 12.38
C MET A 78 8.48 -10.97 11.33
N ALA A 79 9.82 -10.90 11.44
CA ALA A 79 10.64 -10.13 10.52
C ALA A 79 10.48 -10.56 9.05
N SER A 80 10.22 -11.84 8.78
CA SER A 80 9.90 -12.33 7.44
C SER A 80 8.60 -11.75 6.90
N SER A 81 7.56 -11.69 7.73
CA SER A 81 6.27 -11.10 7.37
C SER A 81 6.38 -9.60 7.12
N VAL A 82 7.12 -8.87 7.96
CA VAL A 82 7.37 -7.42 7.75
C VAL A 82 8.08 -7.18 6.41
N ARG A 83 9.03 -8.04 6.03
CA ARG A 83 9.68 -7.96 4.70
C ARG A 83 8.69 -8.20 3.56
N LEU A 84 7.76 -9.14 3.70
CA LEU A 84 6.73 -9.38 2.69
C LEU A 84 5.78 -8.19 2.55
N GLU A 85 5.39 -7.56 3.65
CA GLU A 85 4.60 -6.32 3.61
C GLU A 85 5.36 -5.18 2.93
N ALA A 86 6.65 -5.00 3.25
CA ALA A 86 7.49 -4.01 2.58
C ALA A 86 7.58 -4.26 1.06
N VAL A 87 7.71 -5.51 0.64
CA VAL A 87 7.69 -5.87 -0.79
C VAL A 87 6.34 -5.54 -1.42
N ALA A 88 5.23 -5.89 -0.78
CA ALA A 88 3.88 -5.61 -1.28
C ALA A 88 3.66 -4.10 -1.49
N VAL A 89 4.03 -3.28 -0.50
CA VAL A 89 3.94 -1.81 -0.59
C VAL A 89 4.82 -1.28 -1.72
N ARG A 90 6.07 -1.74 -1.84
CA ARG A 90 7.00 -1.31 -2.90
C ARG A 90 6.47 -1.59 -4.31
N ILE A 91 6.00 -2.80 -4.56
CA ILE A 91 5.52 -3.17 -5.90
C ILE A 91 4.22 -2.46 -6.25
N PHE A 92 3.38 -2.17 -5.26
CA PHE A 92 2.15 -1.41 -5.42
C PHE A 92 2.43 0.04 -5.84
N PHE A 93 3.30 0.76 -5.12
CA PHE A 93 3.66 2.12 -5.49
C PHE A 93 4.39 2.20 -6.84
N ARG A 94 5.20 1.19 -7.18
CA ARG A 94 5.79 1.10 -8.53
C ARG A 94 4.72 0.94 -9.61
N PHE A 95 3.68 0.15 -9.35
CA PHE A 95 2.53 0.02 -10.25
C PHE A 95 1.82 1.36 -10.42
N LEU A 96 1.48 2.07 -9.33
CA LEU A 96 0.81 3.37 -9.40
C LEU A 96 1.64 4.43 -10.12
N ALA A 97 2.93 4.52 -9.80
CA ALA A 97 3.83 5.47 -10.45
C ALA A 97 3.91 5.23 -11.97
N SER A 98 3.96 3.97 -12.40
CA SER A 98 3.93 3.60 -13.82
C SER A 98 2.57 3.91 -14.45
N ARG A 99 1.47 3.54 -13.80
CA ARG A 99 0.09 3.68 -14.29
C ARG A 99 -0.33 5.13 -14.48
N HIS A 100 0.03 5.99 -13.52
CA HIS A 100 -0.33 7.40 -13.50
C HIS A 100 0.79 8.33 -13.97
N LYS A 101 1.92 7.78 -14.44
CA LYS A 101 3.11 8.52 -14.89
C LYS A 101 3.60 9.53 -13.86
N TRP A 102 3.69 9.10 -12.60
CA TRP A 102 4.23 9.97 -11.55
C TRP A 102 5.73 10.16 -11.78
N PRO A 103 6.24 11.39 -11.64
CA PRO A 103 7.67 11.67 -11.79
C PRO A 103 8.49 11.05 -10.66
N GLU A 104 7.89 10.86 -9.49
CA GLU A 104 8.52 10.33 -8.29
C GLU A 104 7.67 9.23 -7.68
N ASN A 105 8.33 8.19 -7.16
CA ASN A 105 7.70 7.07 -6.48
C ASN A 105 7.96 7.15 -4.96
N PRO A 106 6.92 7.34 -4.11
CA PRO A 106 7.05 7.40 -2.66
C PRO A 106 7.79 6.23 -2.00
N ALA A 107 7.80 5.05 -2.64
CA ALA A 107 8.40 3.84 -2.12
C ALA A 107 9.80 3.54 -2.71
N GLU A 108 10.36 4.43 -3.52
CA GLU A 108 11.62 4.20 -4.22
C GLU A 108 12.83 4.08 -3.28
N THR A 109 12.81 4.82 -2.17
CA THR A 109 13.92 4.91 -1.20
C THR A 109 13.86 3.87 -0.09
N LEU A 110 12.96 2.88 -0.15
CA LEU A 110 12.88 1.80 0.83
C LEU A 110 14.08 0.84 0.69
N THR A 111 15.17 1.16 1.41
CA THR A 111 16.36 0.31 1.61
C THR A 111 16.18 -0.71 2.72
#